data_AF-A0A0D9TNU7-F1
#
_entry.id   AF-A0A0D9TNU7-F1
#
_cell.length_a   1.000
_cell.length_b   1.000
_cell.length_c   1.000
_cell.angle_alpha   90.00
_cell.angle_beta   90.00
_cell.angle_gamma   90.00
#
_symmetry.space_group_name_H-M   'P 1'
#
loop_
_entity.id
_entity.type
_entity.pdbx_description
1 polymer ?
#
loop_
_entity_poly.entity_id
_entity_poly.type
_entity_poly.pdbx_seq_one_letter_code
_entity_poly.pdbx_strand_id
1 'polypeptide(L)'
;AFVNFALLRRTESIRKLRLHSDKGCQPHDVHLWVSKALDLKVQELDLDLFLHEKILLPLRLSTCESLVVLKLRGRIQPTLNSSFHVYLPSLKILHIRESV
;
A
#
# COMPACT_ATOMS: atom_id res chain seq x y z
N ALA A 1 -0.08 -14.89 -9.09
CA ALA A 1 -1.35 -15.39 -9.68
C ALA A 1 -2.54 -15.33 -8.70
N PHE A 2 -2.50 -15.96 -7.52
CA PHE A 2 -3.67 -16.02 -6.61
C PHE A 2 -4.14 -14.67 -6.04
N VAL A 3 -3.21 -13.83 -5.54
CA VAL A 3 -3.54 -12.52 -4.97
C VAL A 3 -4.26 -11.61 -5.97
N ASN A 4 -3.79 -11.60 -7.23
CA ASN A 4 -4.41 -10.85 -8.33
C ASN A 4 -5.87 -11.25 -8.51
N PHE A 5 -6.17 -12.55 -8.51
CA PHE A 5 -7.53 -13.02 -8.72
C PHE A 5 -8.47 -12.67 -7.56
N ALA A 6 -8.02 -12.85 -6.32
CA ALA A 6 -8.83 -12.59 -5.13
C ALA A 6 -9.08 -11.10 -4.88
N LEU A 7 -8.05 -10.26 -5.05
CA LEU A 7 -8.13 -8.83 -4.74
C LEU A 7 -8.69 -8.00 -5.89
N LEU A 8 -8.24 -8.24 -7.13
CA LEU A 8 -8.57 -7.36 -8.27
C LEU A 8 -10.03 -7.53 -8.74
N ARG A 9 -10.60 -8.73 -8.57
CA ARG A 9 -12.01 -9.01 -8.91
C ARG A 9 -13.00 -8.48 -7.87
N ARG A 10 -12.52 -8.06 -6.70
CA ARG A 10 -13.38 -7.58 -5.64
C ARG A 10 -13.96 -6.21 -5.98
N THR A 11 -15.23 -6.01 -5.68
CA THR A 11 -15.95 -4.74 -5.87
C THR A 11 -16.41 -4.14 -4.54
N GLU A 12 -16.59 -4.97 -3.52
CA GLU A 12 -16.98 -4.57 -2.17
C GLU A 12 -15.81 -3.93 -1.40
N SER A 13 -16.11 -2.89 -0.64
CA SER A 13 -15.13 -2.22 0.21
C SER A 13 -14.55 -3.19 1.24
N ILE A 14 -13.24 -3.13 1.42
CA ILE A 14 -12.54 -3.90 2.45
C ILE A 14 -12.09 -2.96 3.54
N ARG A 15 -12.29 -3.32 4.81
CA ARG A 15 -11.81 -2.50 5.91
C ARG A 15 -10.28 -2.54 6.00
N LYS A 16 -9.68 -3.72 5.80
CA LYS A 16 -8.26 -3.97 6.00
C LYS A 16 -7.68 -4.82 4.89
N LEU A 17 -6.52 -4.42 4.38
CA LEU A 17 -5.66 -5.21 3.52
C LEU A 17 -4.31 -5.39 4.19
N ARG A 18 -3.92 -6.65 4.42
CA ARG A 18 -2.59 -7.02 4.86
C ARG A 18 -1.94 -7.90 3.82
N LEU A 19 -0.76 -7.51 3.37
CA LEU A 19 0.07 -8.28 2.44
C LEU A 19 1.42 -8.52 3.10
N HIS A 20 1.70 -9.80 3.33
CA HIS A 20 2.97 -10.26 3.88
C HIS A 20 3.61 -11.24 2.91
N SER A 21 4.87 -11.04 2.57
CA SER A 21 5.63 -11.98 1.75
C SER A 21 7.08 -12.00 2.17
N ASP A 22 7.55 -13.19 2.52
CA ASP A 22 8.96 -13.53 2.74
C ASP A 22 9.69 -13.78 1.40
N LYS A 23 8.94 -14.11 0.35
CA LYS A 23 9.42 -14.24 -1.02
C LYS A 23 9.34 -12.90 -1.75
N GLY A 24 10.32 -12.62 -2.61
CA GLY A 24 10.35 -11.41 -3.42
C GLY A 24 9.04 -11.16 -4.17
N CYS A 25 8.50 -9.95 -4.07
CA CYS A 25 7.32 -9.52 -4.83
C CYS A 25 7.70 -8.63 -6.00
N GLN A 26 6.98 -8.74 -7.12
CA GLN A 26 7.20 -7.86 -8.26
C GLN A 26 6.65 -6.45 -7.96
N PRO A 27 7.42 -5.37 -8.19
CA PRO A 27 7.00 -3.99 -7.96
C PRO A 27 5.65 -3.63 -8.57
N HIS A 28 5.41 -4.10 -9.79
CA HIS A 28 4.19 -3.87 -10.53
C HIS A 28 2.95 -4.46 -9.84
N ASP A 29 3.04 -5.69 -9.34
CA ASP A 29 1.94 -6.35 -8.64
C ASP A 29 1.57 -5.59 -7.36
N VAL A 30 2.56 -5.15 -6.58
CA VAL A 30 2.33 -4.38 -5.36
C VAL A 30 1.65 -3.05 -5.66
N HIS A 31 2.10 -2.33 -6.69
CA HIS A 31 1.45 -1.10 -7.12
C HIS A 31 -0.03 -1.33 -7.48
N LEU A 32 -0.33 -2.43 -8.18
CA LEU A 32 -1.69 -2.80 -8.57
C LEU A 32 -2.56 -3.16 -7.35
N TRP A 33 -2.01 -3.93 -6.41
CA TRP A 33 -2.70 -4.29 -5.16
C TRP A 33 -3.03 -3.07 -4.32
N VAL A 34 -2.08 -2.16 -4.15
CA VAL A 34 -2.28 -0.92 -3.39
C VAL A 34 -3.31 -0.05 -4.10
N SER A 35 -3.20 0.13 -5.41
CA SER A 35 -4.18 0.90 -6.19
C SER A 35 -5.60 0.37 -6.00
N LYS A 36 -5.77 -0.96 -6.09
CA LYS A 36 -7.06 -1.60 -5.87
C LYS A 36 -7.56 -1.41 -4.44
N ALA A 37 -6.68 -1.49 -3.44
CA ALA A 37 -7.06 -1.26 -2.04
C ALA A 37 -7.61 0.16 -1.83
N LEU A 38 -7.01 1.15 -2.48
CA LEU A 38 -7.48 2.54 -2.45
C LEU A 38 -8.86 2.68 -3.12
N ASP A 39 -9.07 2.03 -4.27
CA ASP A 39 -10.37 2.03 -4.95
C ASP A 39 -11.46 1.38 -4.08
N LEU A 40 -11.09 0.38 -3.27
CA LEU A 40 -11.98 -0.27 -2.28
C LEU A 40 -12.13 0.52 -0.97
N LYS A 41 -11.61 1.76 -0.90
CA LYS A 41 -11.69 2.66 0.27
C LYS A 41 -11.19 2.01 1.57
N VAL A 42 -10.06 1.33 1.48
CA VAL A 42 -9.48 0.64 2.63
C VAL A 42 -9.17 1.62 3.77
N GLN A 43 -9.40 1.17 5.01
CA GLN A 43 -9.08 1.95 6.22
C GLN A 43 -7.72 1.56 6.79
N GLU A 44 -7.34 0.29 6.67
CA GLU A 44 -6.07 -0.22 7.17
C GLU A 44 -5.27 -0.89 6.05
N LEU A 45 -4.11 -0.34 5.71
CA LEU A 45 -3.16 -0.93 4.78
C LEU A 45 -1.88 -1.32 5.52
N ASP A 46 -1.55 -2.61 5.47
CA ASP A 46 -0.36 -3.19 6.13
C ASP A 46 0.47 -3.98 5.11
N LEU A 47 1.61 -3.43 4.72
CA LEU A 47 2.52 -4.01 3.75
C LEU A 47 3.81 -4.43 4.46
N ASP A 48 4.09 -5.72 4.44
CA ASP A 48 5.30 -6.33 4.99
C ASP A 48 5.91 -7.25 3.93
N LEU A 49 6.59 -6.64 2.98
CA LEU A 49 7.02 -7.29 1.74
C LEU A 49 8.53 -7.29 1.64
N PHE A 50 9.11 -8.47 1.38
CA PHE A 50 10.49 -8.58 0.96
C PHE A 50 10.62 -8.15 -0.51
N LEU A 51 11.42 -7.11 -0.75
CA LEU A 51 11.56 -6.49 -2.06
C LEU A 51 13.04 -6.40 -2.44
N HIS A 52 13.38 -6.95 -3.60
CA HIS A 52 14.73 -6.85 -4.14
C HIS A 52 15.08 -5.41 -4.54
N GLU A 53 14.08 -4.65 -4.98
CA GLU A 53 14.21 -3.27 -5.44
C GLU A 53 13.23 -2.36 -4.71
N LYS A 54 13.51 -1.06 -4.72
CA LYS A 54 12.58 -0.06 -4.18
C LYS A 54 11.30 -0.04 -5.00
N ILE A 55 10.17 -0.11 -4.32
CA ILE A 55 8.85 0.02 -4.95
C ILE A 55 8.34 1.46 -4.81
N LEU A 56 7.74 1.95 -5.89
CA LEU A 56 6.97 3.19 -5.91
C LEU A 56 5.50 2.89 -5.60
N LEU A 57 4.99 3.47 -4.52
CA LEU A 57 3.58 3.38 -4.18
C LEU A 57 2.76 4.40 -5.01
N PRO A 58 1.48 4.11 -5.32
CA PRO A 58 0.61 5.03 -6.02
C PRO A 58 0.48 6.37 -5.27
N LEU A 59 0.58 7.49 -5.98
CA LEU A 59 0.46 8.83 -5.39
C LEU A 59 -0.87 9.06 -4.68
N ARG A 60 -1.96 8.41 -5.14
CA ARG A 60 -3.27 8.46 -4.48
C ARG A 60 -3.23 7.95 -3.03
N LEU A 61 -2.22 7.17 -2.66
CA LEU A 61 -2.02 6.76 -1.27
C LEU A 61 -1.78 7.97 -0.36
N SER A 62 -1.06 9.01 -0.83
CA SER A 62 -0.75 10.21 -0.05
C SER A 62 -1.91 11.22 0.03
N THR A 63 -3.03 10.92 -0.64
CA THR A 63 -4.26 11.72 -0.61
C THR A 63 -5.49 10.94 -0.18
N CYS A 64 -5.31 9.71 0.33
CA CYS A 64 -6.41 8.79 0.60
C CYS A 64 -7.23 9.21 1.82
N GLU A 65 -8.50 9.55 1.60
CA GLU A 65 -9.41 10.00 2.66
C GLU A 65 -9.94 8.87 3.54
N SER A 66 -9.96 7.62 3.05
CA SER A 66 -10.45 6.49 3.84
C SER A 66 -9.38 5.91 4.76
N LEU A 67 -8.10 6.16 4.45
CA LEU A 67 -6.98 5.49 5.09
C LEU A 67 -6.74 6.04 6.50
N VAL A 68 -6.87 5.18 7.50
CA VAL A 68 -6.69 5.49 8.93
C VAL A 68 -5.37 4.93 9.45
N VAL A 69 -4.96 3.76 8.95
CA VAL A 69 -3.73 3.07 9.36
C VAL A 69 -2.91 2.71 8.12
N LEU A 70 -1.66 3.17 8.09
CA LEU A 70 -0.68 2.82 7.09
C LEU A 70 0.55 2.21 7.77
N LYS A 71 0.86 0.97 7.44
CA LYS A 71 2.07 0.27 7.90
C LYS A 71 2.87 -0.17 6.70
N LEU A 72 4.09 0.33 6.60
CA LEU A 72 5.05 0.03 5.55
C LEU A 72 6.28 -0.59 6.20
N ARG A 73 6.55 -1.84 5.86
CA ARG A 73 7.71 -2.59 6.33
C ARG A 73 8.40 -3.21 5.12
N GLY A 74 9.73 -3.23 5.17
CA GLY A 74 10.54 -3.62 4.01
C GLY A 74 11.15 -2.43 3.30
N ARG A 75 11.70 -2.67 2.10
CA ARG A 75 12.25 -1.63 1.21
C ARG A 75 11.15 -0.90 0.43
N ILE A 76 10.12 -0.42 1.12
CA ILE A 76 8.98 0.30 0.54
C ILE A 76 9.19 1.80 0.76
N GLN A 77 9.32 2.56 -0.33
CA GLN A 77 9.41 4.01 -0.25
C GLN A 77 8.15 4.63 -0.86
N PRO A 78 7.32 5.35 -0.08
CA PRO A 78 6.28 6.16 -0.68
C PRO A 78 6.93 7.25 -1.54
N THR A 79 6.54 7.34 -2.81
CA THR A 79 7.03 8.36 -3.72
C THR A 79 6.45 9.70 -3.29
N LEU A 80 7.22 10.45 -2.51
CA LEU A 80 6.92 11.83 -2.15
C LEU A 80 7.96 12.69 -2.85
N ASN A 81 7.76 12.95 -4.13
CA ASN A 81 8.46 14.03 -4.81
C ASN A 81 8.03 15.36 -4.17
N SER A 82 8.99 16.26 -3.97
CA SER A 82 8.82 17.55 -3.26
C SER A 82 7.75 18.47 -3.84
N SER A 83 7.28 18.18 -5.05
CA SER A 83 6.22 18.90 -5.77
C SER A 83 4.80 18.40 -5.46
N PHE A 84 4.63 17.33 -4.67
CA PHE A 84 3.31 16.78 -4.35
C PHE A 84 2.85 17.14 -2.94
N HIS A 85 1.62 17.65 -2.86
CA HIS A 85 0.96 17.88 -1.58
C HIS A 85 0.56 16.54 -0.96
N VAL A 86 1.12 16.24 0.21
CA VAL A 86 0.69 15.13 1.05
C VAL A 86 -0.49 15.60 1.88
N TYR A 87 -1.63 14.95 1.71
CA TYR A 87 -2.87 15.29 2.41
C TYR A 87 -3.59 14.01 2.82
N LEU A 88 -3.35 13.56 4.04
CA LEU A 88 -3.87 12.30 4.57
C LEU A 88 -4.90 12.58 5.68
N PRO A 89 -6.11 13.07 5.35
CA PRO A 89 -7.00 13.72 6.32
C PRO A 89 -7.50 12.79 7.42
N SER A 90 -7.57 11.49 7.15
CA SER A 90 -8.07 10.48 8.10
C SER A 90 -6.96 9.65 8.74
N LEU A 91 -5.70 9.83 8.33
CA LEU A 91 -4.62 8.96 8.79
C LEU A 91 -4.27 9.27 10.24
N LYS A 92 -4.37 8.25 11.10
CA LYS A 92 -4.08 8.33 12.53
C LYS A 92 -2.82 7.58 12.91
N ILE A 93 -2.50 6.52 12.17
CA ILE A 93 -1.36 5.65 12.47
C ILE A 93 -0.52 5.51 11.22
N LEU A 94 0.73 5.98 11.30
CA LEU A 94 1.77 5.74 10.31
C LEU A 94 2.90 4.95 10.96
N HIS A 95 3.18 3.76 10.45
CA HIS A 95 4.32 2.95 10.85
C HIS A 95 5.21 2.75 9.62
N ILE A 96 6.44 3.23 9.69
CA ILE A 96 7.45 3.00 8.67
C ILE A 96 8.61 2.27 9.34
N ARG A 97 8.97 1.11 8.82
CA ARG A 97 10.12 0.34 9.30
C ARG A 97 10.92 -0.17 8.11
N GLU A 98 12.16 0.28 8.01
CA GLU A 98 13.13 -0.30 7.10
C GLU A 98 13.63 -1.62 7.71
N SER A 99 13.58 -2.71 6.95
CA SER A 99 14.24 -3.96 7.31
C SER A 99 15.62 -3.97 6.64
N VAL A 100 16.67 -3.92 7.47
CA VAL A 100 18.09 -3.94 7.07
C VAL A 100 18.48 -5.32 6.57
#